data_AF-A0A965QUC4-F1
#
_entry.id   AF-A0A965QUC4-F1
#
_cell.length_a   1.000
_cell.length_b   1.000
_cell.length_c   1.000
_cell.angle_alpha   90.00
_cell.angle_beta   90.00
_cell.angle_gamma   90.00
#
_symmetry.space_group_name_H-M   'P 1'
#
loop_
_entity.id
_entity.type
_entity.pdbx_description
1 polymer ?
#
loop_
_entity_poly.entity_id
_entity_poly.type
_entity_poly.pdbx_seq_one_letter_code
_entity_poly.pdbx_strand_id
1 'polypeptide(L)'
;DMMMTAGKEIEQYIIRLAQKSRAVGIHLILATQKPTVDVITGLIKSNLPARIAFQVASRTDSRVVLDECGADRLLGNGDMLFLSPGTSQILRGQGTFVSDDEIGRVMSAIGTSEPQYAAELVNLQPAAAGDAPKGGPSPKDRDELYDAAVEVVIREGRGSVSLLQRALGVGYGRGARLIDFMAEDGVVGQYAGSQAREVLITMEQWAARNGTDPLPPDPAPRRLRIQPHAGEVMSSSSPGIAARQAEESYEDEDDSTAEYSDDDSFDDESDDDGDEADGP
;
A
#
# COMPACT_ATOMS: atom_id res chain seq x y z
N ASP A 1 -11.25 7.23 -12.94
CA ASP A 1 -10.52 7.82 -11.81
C ASP A 1 -9.18 7.07 -11.69
N MET A 2 -8.11 7.63 -12.29
CA MET A 2 -6.84 6.91 -12.47
C MET A 2 -6.18 6.56 -11.13
N MET A 3 -6.07 7.55 -10.25
CA MET A 3 -5.44 7.37 -8.94
C MET A 3 -6.22 6.42 -8.02
N MET A 4 -7.54 6.33 -8.19
CA MET A 4 -8.38 5.40 -7.41
C MET A 4 -8.29 3.94 -7.85
N THR A 5 -7.78 3.66 -9.05
CA THR A 5 -7.78 2.28 -9.60
C THR A 5 -6.40 1.62 -9.51
N ALA A 6 -5.31 2.39 -9.64
CA ALA A 6 -3.92 1.92 -9.54
C ALA A 6 -2.95 3.04 -9.12
N GLY A 7 -3.25 3.75 -8.02
CA GLY A 7 -2.60 5.01 -7.65
C GLY A 7 -1.08 4.98 -7.57
N LYS A 8 -0.48 3.95 -6.93
CA LYS A 8 0.99 3.89 -6.74
C LYS A 8 1.76 3.71 -8.04
N GLU A 9 1.28 2.84 -8.94
CA GLU A 9 1.97 2.59 -10.21
C GLU A 9 1.84 3.78 -11.15
N ILE A 10 0.64 4.36 -11.24
CA ILE A 10 0.36 5.53 -12.07
C ILE A 10 1.16 6.74 -11.61
N GLU A 11 1.25 6.97 -10.29
CA GLU A 11 2.06 8.03 -9.71
C GLU A 11 3.54 7.89 -10.13
N GLN A 12 4.11 6.68 -10.08
CA GLN A 12 5.49 6.44 -10.51
C GLN A 12 5.69 6.78 -12.00
N TYR A 13 4.76 6.39 -12.87
CA TYR A 13 4.84 6.74 -14.30
C TYR A 13 4.74 8.24 -14.54
N ILE A 14 3.82 8.93 -13.84
CA ILE A 14 3.68 10.39 -13.91
C ILE A 14 4.99 11.07 -13.49
N ILE A 15 5.58 10.67 -12.37
CA ILE A 15 6.84 11.22 -11.87
C ILE A 15 7.97 11.00 -12.88
N ARG A 16 8.09 9.77 -13.40
CA ARG A 16 9.12 9.42 -14.40
C ARG A 16 8.98 10.28 -15.65
N LEU A 17 7.76 10.49 -16.14
CA LEU A 17 7.49 11.38 -17.26
C LEU A 17 7.87 12.82 -16.91
N ALA A 18 7.36 13.37 -15.81
CA ALA A 18 7.63 14.75 -15.40
C ALA A 18 9.13 15.06 -15.29
N GLN A 19 9.94 14.12 -14.79
CA GLN A 19 11.39 14.30 -14.62
C GLN A 19 12.20 14.26 -15.92
N LYS A 20 11.81 13.42 -16.90
CA LYS A 20 12.66 13.13 -18.07
C LYS A 20 12.17 13.76 -19.37
N SER A 21 10.90 14.19 -19.41
CA SER A 21 10.20 14.50 -20.65
C SER A 21 10.49 15.88 -21.26
N ARG A 22 10.95 16.84 -20.45
CA ARG A 22 11.14 18.23 -20.88
C ARG A 22 12.06 18.37 -22.09
N ALA A 23 13.19 17.67 -22.09
CA ALA A 23 14.20 17.78 -23.15
C ALA A 23 13.75 17.11 -24.47
N VAL A 24 12.80 16.17 -24.40
CA VAL A 24 12.31 15.41 -25.56
C VAL A 24 10.97 15.94 -26.09
N GLY A 25 10.47 17.05 -25.54
CA GLY A 25 9.24 17.70 -26.01
C GLY A 25 7.94 17.01 -25.59
N ILE A 26 7.97 16.19 -24.54
CA ILE A 26 6.76 15.57 -23.97
C ILE A 26 6.30 16.44 -22.79
N HIS A 27 5.04 16.86 -22.83
CA HIS A 27 4.41 17.72 -21.82
C HIS A 27 3.20 17.02 -21.21
N LEU A 28 3.04 17.16 -19.89
CA LEU A 28 1.94 16.54 -19.16
C LEU A 28 0.99 17.61 -18.63
N ILE A 29 -0.30 17.42 -18.87
CA ILE A 29 -1.38 18.20 -18.28
C ILE A 29 -2.21 17.25 -17.43
N LEU A 30 -2.29 17.52 -16.12
CA LEU A 30 -3.14 16.77 -15.19
C LEU A 30 -4.25 17.70 -14.70
N ALA A 31 -5.49 17.22 -14.80
CA ALA A 31 -6.66 17.93 -14.31
C ALA A 31 -7.46 17.01 -13.37
N THR A 32 -7.95 17.56 -12.27
CA THR A 32 -8.81 16.85 -11.31
C THR A 32 -9.86 17.80 -10.75
N GLN A 33 -11.04 17.25 -10.44
CA GLN A 33 -12.08 17.94 -9.67
C GLN A 33 -12.02 17.59 -8.18
N LYS A 34 -11.18 16.61 -7.80
CA LYS A 34 -10.97 16.16 -6.42
C LYS A 34 -9.57 16.55 -5.96
N PRO A 35 -9.36 17.78 -5.45
CA PRO A 35 -8.07 18.24 -4.95
C PRO A 35 -7.78 17.69 -3.54
N THR A 36 -7.69 16.37 -3.40
CA THR A 36 -7.34 15.72 -2.11
C THR A 36 -5.87 15.35 -2.06
N VAL A 37 -5.32 15.19 -0.85
CA VAL A 37 -3.91 14.82 -0.63
C VAL A 37 -3.56 13.46 -1.27
N ASP A 38 -4.54 12.55 -1.32
CA ASP A 38 -4.36 11.22 -1.92
C ASP A 38 -4.24 11.27 -3.45
N VAL A 39 -4.82 12.30 -4.09
CA VAL A 39 -4.77 12.50 -5.54
C VAL A 39 -3.60 13.40 -5.92
N ILE A 40 -3.40 14.48 -5.18
CA ILE A 40 -2.32 15.46 -5.37
C ILE A 40 -1.30 15.26 -4.25
N THR A 41 -0.56 14.17 -4.37
CA THR A 41 0.46 13.78 -3.38
C THR A 41 1.64 14.76 -3.37
N GLY A 42 2.46 14.70 -2.32
CA GLY A 42 3.71 15.48 -2.26
C GLY A 42 4.67 15.18 -3.41
N LEU A 43 4.71 13.93 -3.91
CA LEU A 43 5.57 13.55 -5.03
C LEU A 43 5.07 14.10 -6.37
N ILE A 44 3.75 14.14 -6.57
CA ILE A 44 3.15 14.80 -7.73
C ILE A 44 3.49 16.30 -7.70
N LYS A 45 3.30 16.95 -6.54
CA LYS A 45 3.60 18.38 -6.36
C LYS A 45 5.06 18.71 -6.64
N SER A 46 6.00 17.91 -6.16
CA SER A 46 7.44 18.19 -6.34
C SER A 46 7.92 18.09 -7.78
N ASN A 47 7.19 17.36 -8.64
CA ASN A 47 7.55 17.17 -10.05
C ASN A 47 6.70 18.00 -11.03
N LEU A 48 5.60 18.60 -10.57
CA LEU A 48 4.72 19.47 -11.36
C LEU A 48 4.64 20.87 -10.71
N PRO A 49 5.63 21.74 -10.99
CA PRO A 49 5.75 23.04 -10.31
C PRO A 49 4.80 24.11 -10.84
N ALA A 50 4.30 23.99 -12.07
CA ALA A 50 3.31 24.91 -12.63
C ALA A 50 1.91 24.41 -12.27
N ARG A 51 1.12 25.23 -11.58
CA ARG A 51 -0.21 24.81 -11.08
C ARG A 51 -1.26 25.89 -11.32
N ILE A 52 -2.45 25.45 -11.69
CA ILE A 52 -3.62 26.30 -11.86
C ILE A 52 -4.71 25.74 -10.96
N ALA A 53 -5.32 26.59 -10.15
CA ALA A 53 -6.52 26.26 -9.40
C ALA A 53 -7.66 27.18 -9.82
N PHE A 54 -8.78 26.59 -10.22
CA PHE A 54 -10.07 27.27 -10.30
C PHE A 54 -10.73 27.28 -8.92
N GLN A 55 -11.96 27.81 -8.84
CA GLN A 55 -12.73 27.80 -7.61
C GLN A 55 -12.79 26.40 -6.99
N VAL A 56 -12.41 26.29 -5.72
CA VAL A 56 -12.49 25.07 -4.92
C VAL A 56 -13.45 25.26 -3.74
N ALA A 57 -13.89 24.16 -3.14
CA ALA A 57 -14.89 24.19 -2.08
C ALA A 57 -14.35 24.71 -0.74
N SER A 58 -13.05 24.50 -0.45
CA SER A 58 -12.49 24.83 0.86
C SER A 58 -11.06 25.39 0.79
N ARG A 59 -10.65 26.09 1.86
CA ARG A 59 -9.25 26.54 2.05
C ARG A 59 -8.27 25.36 2.06
N THR A 60 -8.69 24.21 2.58
CA THR A 60 -7.87 23.00 2.60
C THR A 60 -7.59 22.53 1.18
N ASP A 61 -8.61 22.48 0.32
CA ASP A 61 -8.46 22.13 -1.09
C ASP A 61 -7.55 23.10 -1.84
N SER A 62 -7.64 24.40 -1.53
CA SER A 62 -6.73 25.41 -2.09
C SER A 62 -5.28 25.09 -1.75
N ARG A 63 -4.99 24.78 -0.48
CA ARG A 63 -3.62 24.42 -0.06
C ARG A 63 -3.15 23.11 -0.67
N VAL A 64 -4.05 22.15 -0.92
CA VAL A 64 -3.66 20.90 -1.57
C VAL A 64 -3.12 21.17 -2.98
N VAL A 65 -3.72 22.10 -3.73
CA VAL A 65 -3.30 22.42 -5.10
C VAL A 65 -2.13 23.42 -5.14
N LEU A 66 -2.26 24.55 -4.43
CA LEU A 66 -1.36 25.71 -4.56
C LEU A 66 -0.32 25.82 -3.45
N ASP A 67 -0.40 24.97 -2.42
CA ASP A 67 0.30 25.14 -1.13
C ASP A 67 -0.09 26.44 -0.37
N GLU A 68 -1.03 27.23 -0.90
CA GLU A 68 -1.57 28.46 -0.32
C GLU A 68 -3.12 28.51 -0.34
N CYS A 69 -3.70 29.36 0.51
CA CYS A 69 -5.14 29.65 0.50
C CYS A 69 -5.50 30.66 -0.59
N GLY A 70 -6.77 30.71 -1.00
CA GLY A 70 -7.28 31.76 -1.90
C GLY A 70 -8.15 31.24 -3.04
N ALA A 71 -7.95 30.00 -3.48
CA ALA A 71 -8.78 29.41 -4.53
C ALA A 71 -10.24 29.19 -4.07
N ASP A 72 -10.48 29.09 -2.77
CA ASP A 72 -11.81 29.03 -2.14
C ASP A 72 -12.61 30.33 -2.30
N ARG A 73 -11.94 31.44 -2.61
CA ARG A 73 -12.55 32.78 -2.76
C ARG A 73 -12.74 33.20 -4.21
N LEU A 74 -12.39 32.33 -5.16
CA LEU A 74 -12.60 32.59 -6.57
C LEU A 74 -14.11 32.61 -6.89
N LEU A 75 -14.46 33.33 -7.94
CA LEU A 75 -15.85 33.59 -8.33
C LEU A 75 -16.46 32.50 -9.21
N GLY A 76 -15.66 31.49 -9.60
CA GLY A 76 -16.06 30.47 -10.57
C GLY A 76 -15.98 31.00 -12.02
N ASN A 77 -16.63 30.30 -12.96
CA ASN A 77 -16.76 30.73 -14.37
C ASN A 77 -15.44 31.17 -15.04
N GLY A 78 -14.36 30.44 -14.77
CA GLY A 78 -13.03 30.70 -15.36
C GLY A 78 -12.10 31.56 -14.50
N ASP A 79 -12.55 32.13 -13.38
CA ASP A 79 -11.66 32.81 -12.42
C ASP A 79 -10.68 31.79 -11.82
N MET A 80 -9.38 32.11 -11.86
CA MET A 80 -8.31 31.17 -11.51
C MET A 80 -7.12 31.84 -10.83
N LEU A 81 -6.39 31.03 -10.06
CA LEU A 81 -5.06 31.35 -9.54
C LEU A 81 -4.02 30.48 -10.26
N PHE A 82 -2.94 31.11 -10.70
CA PHE A 82 -1.81 30.47 -11.34
C PHE A 82 -0.55 30.63 -10.49
N LEU A 83 0.02 29.51 -10.07
CA LEU A 83 1.33 29.44 -9.44
C LEU A 83 2.39 29.22 -10.51
N SER A 84 3.23 30.23 -10.71
CA SER A 84 4.30 30.18 -11.71
C SER A 84 5.43 29.25 -11.25
N PRO A 85 5.93 28.35 -12.13
CA PRO A 85 6.96 27.39 -11.75
C PRO A 85 8.25 28.08 -11.30
N GLY A 86 8.83 27.59 -10.21
CA GLY A 86 10.09 28.10 -9.66
C GLY A 86 9.95 29.40 -8.86
N THR A 87 8.73 29.87 -8.62
CA THR A 87 8.43 31.04 -7.78
C THR A 87 7.35 30.70 -6.77
N SER A 88 7.19 31.53 -5.74
CA SER A 88 6.03 31.52 -4.84
C SER A 88 4.96 32.54 -5.26
N GLN A 89 5.09 33.12 -6.45
CA GLN A 89 4.17 34.16 -6.90
C GLN A 89 2.90 33.52 -7.48
N ILE A 90 1.77 33.86 -6.86
CA ILE A 90 0.44 33.52 -7.34
C ILE A 90 -0.14 34.70 -8.12
N LEU A 91 -0.56 34.43 -9.35
CA LEU A 91 -1.20 35.39 -10.23
C LEU A 91 -2.68 35.03 -10.36
N ARG A 92 -3.58 36.00 -10.15
CA ARG A 92 -5.00 35.83 -10.45
C ARG A 92 -5.25 36.16 -11.92
N GLY A 93 -6.02 35.32 -12.60
CA GLY A 93 -6.36 35.48 -14.00
C GLY A 93 -7.78 35.02 -14.29
N GLN A 94 -8.28 35.40 -15.48
CA GLN A 94 -9.58 34.99 -15.98
C GLN A 94 -9.39 34.08 -17.19
N GLY A 95 -9.89 32.85 -17.09
CA GLY A 95 -9.95 31.89 -18.17
C GLY A 95 -10.84 32.38 -19.31
N THR A 96 -10.38 32.13 -20.53
CA THR A 96 -11.18 32.43 -21.74
C THR A 96 -12.29 31.41 -21.85
N PHE A 97 -13.52 31.89 -21.98
CA PHE A 97 -14.66 31.04 -22.29
C PHE A 97 -14.60 30.63 -23.77
N VAL A 98 -14.76 29.33 -24.02
CA VAL A 98 -14.90 28.77 -25.37
C VAL A 98 -16.11 27.87 -25.33
N SER A 99 -17.08 28.14 -26.20
CA SER A 99 -18.30 27.34 -26.33
C SER A 99 -18.06 26.03 -27.08
N ASP A 100 -18.93 25.03 -26.86
CA ASP A 100 -18.86 23.75 -27.59
C ASP A 100 -18.97 23.96 -29.12
N ASP A 101 -19.75 24.96 -29.56
CA ASP A 101 -19.86 25.33 -30.97
C ASP A 101 -18.54 25.87 -31.55
N GLU A 102 -17.78 26.64 -30.76
CA GLU A 102 -16.43 27.10 -31.14
C GLU A 102 -15.45 25.93 -31.23
N ILE A 103 -15.49 25.02 -30.26
CA ILE A 103 -14.67 23.80 -30.26
C ILE A 103 -14.99 22.98 -31.52
N GLY A 104 -16.28 22.78 -31.83
CA GLY A 104 -16.72 22.05 -33.01
C GLY A 104 -16.26 22.68 -34.32
N ARG A 105 -16.28 24.00 -34.43
CA ARG A 105 -15.76 24.73 -35.61
C ARG A 105 -14.26 24.52 -35.78
N VAL A 106 -13.48 24.60 -34.69
CA VAL A 106 -12.02 24.36 -34.73
C VAL A 106 -11.73 22.91 -35.11
N MET A 107 -12.42 21.94 -34.50
CA MET A 107 -12.25 20.53 -34.84
C MET A 107 -12.59 20.25 -36.30
N SER A 108 -13.64 20.86 -36.84
CA SER A 108 -14.03 20.71 -38.26
C SER A 108 -12.99 21.29 -39.22
N ALA A 109 -12.32 22.38 -38.83
CA ALA A 109 -11.27 22.99 -39.64
C ALA A 109 -9.96 22.17 -39.64
N ILE A 110 -9.67 21.44 -38.57
CA ILE A 110 -8.42 20.65 -38.41
C ILE A 110 -8.60 19.20 -38.86
N GLY A 111 -9.77 18.60 -38.60
CA GLY A 111 -10.09 17.19 -38.85
C GLY A 111 -10.35 16.86 -40.32
N THR A 112 -9.60 17.43 -41.25
CA THR A 112 -9.79 17.23 -42.69
C THR A 112 -9.14 15.97 -43.23
N SER A 113 -8.25 15.34 -42.46
CA SER A 113 -7.52 14.13 -42.83
C SER A 113 -7.78 13.00 -41.84
N GLU A 114 -7.65 11.75 -42.31
CA GLU A 114 -7.73 10.60 -41.41
C GLU A 114 -6.63 10.64 -40.34
N PRO A 115 -6.97 10.38 -39.06
CA PRO A 115 -6.00 10.38 -37.98
C PRO A 115 -5.03 9.21 -38.11
N GLN A 116 -3.72 9.49 -38.07
CA GLN A 116 -2.68 8.47 -38.08
C GLN A 116 -2.35 8.04 -36.65
N TYR A 117 -2.97 6.96 -36.19
CA TYR A 117 -2.70 6.40 -34.87
C TYR A 117 -1.47 5.48 -34.90
N ALA A 118 -0.63 5.57 -33.86
CA ALA A 118 0.43 4.59 -33.63
C ALA A 118 -0.20 3.27 -33.18
N ALA A 119 -0.10 2.22 -33.99
CA ALA A 119 -0.71 0.91 -33.71
C ALA A 119 -0.27 0.32 -32.36
N GLU A 120 0.96 0.60 -31.94
CA GLU A 120 1.51 0.18 -30.64
C GLU A 120 0.74 0.78 -29.46
N LEU A 121 0.25 2.01 -29.58
CA LEU A 121 -0.55 2.69 -28.55
C LEU A 121 -2.01 2.25 -28.55
N VAL A 122 -2.54 1.90 -29.73
CA VAL A 122 -3.93 1.43 -29.88
C VAL A 122 -4.07 -0.02 -29.39
N ASN A 123 -3.06 -0.85 -29.61
CA ASN A 123 -3.04 -2.26 -29.22
C ASN A 123 -2.48 -2.48 -27.81
N LEU A 124 -2.18 -1.40 -27.08
CA LEU A 124 -1.77 -1.45 -25.68
C LEU A 124 -2.96 -1.95 -24.85
N GLN A 125 -3.01 -3.25 -24.61
CA GLN A 125 -3.89 -3.82 -23.60
C GLN A 125 -3.42 -3.27 -22.25
N PRO A 126 -4.34 -2.78 -21.38
CA PRO A 126 -3.97 -2.48 -20.01
C PRO A 126 -3.34 -3.74 -19.46
N ALA A 127 -2.07 -3.66 -19.05
CA ALA A 127 -1.41 -4.74 -18.38
C ALA A 127 -2.36 -5.22 -17.28
N ALA A 128 -2.78 -6.48 -17.33
CA ALA A 128 -3.38 -7.10 -16.16
C ALA A 128 -2.41 -6.82 -15.02
N ALA A 129 -2.90 -6.22 -13.93
CA ALA A 129 -2.09 -5.94 -12.74
C ALA A 129 -1.26 -7.19 -12.42
N GLY A 130 0.04 -7.14 -12.73
CA GLY A 130 0.85 -8.35 -12.86
C GLY A 130 2.09 -8.21 -13.74
N ASP A 131 2.10 -7.30 -14.73
CA ASP A 131 3.30 -7.11 -15.58
C ASP A 131 4.19 -5.97 -15.04
N ALA A 132 4.87 -6.28 -13.93
CA ALA A 132 6.06 -5.55 -13.51
C ALA A 132 7.11 -5.60 -14.64
N PRO A 133 7.89 -4.53 -14.86
CA PRO A 133 8.95 -4.55 -15.86
C PRO A 133 9.90 -5.71 -15.59
N LYS A 134 10.21 -6.48 -16.64
CA LYS A 134 11.27 -7.50 -16.72
C LYS A 134 12.66 -6.88 -16.50
N GLY A 135 12.89 -6.42 -15.29
CA GLY A 135 14.18 -6.18 -14.65
C GLY A 135 14.02 -6.76 -13.25
N GLY A 136 14.07 -8.08 -13.16
CA GLY A 136 13.73 -8.81 -11.95
C GLY A 136 14.49 -8.27 -10.73
N PRO A 137 13.81 -8.00 -9.61
CA PRO A 137 14.47 -8.07 -8.33
C PRO A 137 15.06 -9.46 -8.22
N SER A 138 16.32 -9.52 -7.80
CA SER A 138 17.03 -10.73 -7.44
C SER A 138 16.15 -11.70 -6.61
N PRO A 139 16.40 -13.02 -6.65
CA PRO A 139 15.64 -14.10 -5.98
C PRO A 139 15.48 -14.04 -4.44
N LYS A 140 15.61 -12.86 -3.82
CA LYS A 140 15.52 -12.60 -2.38
C LYS A 140 14.13 -12.17 -1.90
N ASP A 141 13.15 -12.00 -2.80
CA ASP A 141 11.77 -11.60 -2.43
C ASP A 141 10.76 -12.76 -2.40
N ARG A 142 11.21 -14.02 -2.62
CA ARG A 142 10.39 -15.18 -2.25
C ARG A 142 10.45 -15.30 -0.74
N ASP A 143 9.29 -15.18 -0.10
CA ASP A 143 9.14 -15.43 1.33
C ASP A 143 9.89 -16.73 1.69
N GLU A 144 10.76 -16.70 2.70
CA GLU A 144 11.60 -17.84 3.09
C GLU A 144 10.78 -19.12 3.35
N LEU A 145 9.50 -18.96 3.69
CA LEU A 145 8.58 -20.06 3.96
C LEU A 145 7.78 -20.50 2.73
N TYR A 146 8.01 -19.92 1.55
CA TYR A 146 7.21 -20.19 0.35
C TYR A 146 7.30 -21.66 -0.08
N ASP A 147 8.51 -22.19 -0.23
CA ASP A 147 8.70 -23.58 -0.65
C ASP A 147 8.10 -24.55 0.37
N ALA A 148 8.35 -24.31 1.67
CA ALA A 148 7.74 -25.08 2.75
C ALA A 148 6.20 -24.99 2.75
N ALA A 149 5.64 -23.84 2.40
CA ALA A 149 4.20 -23.64 2.31
C ALA A 149 3.60 -24.42 1.14
N VAL A 150 4.28 -24.45 -0.02
CA VAL A 150 3.86 -25.23 -1.18
C VAL A 150 3.83 -26.72 -0.85
N GLU A 151 4.89 -27.23 -0.22
CA GLU A 151 4.97 -28.64 0.19
C GLU A 151 3.83 -29.03 1.14
N VAL A 152 3.53 -28.19 2.12
CA VAL A 152 2.43 -28.42 3.06
C VAL A 152 1.08 -28.42 2.34
N VAL A 153 0.86 -27.50 1.39
CA VAL A 153 -0.39 -27.42 0.62
C VAL A 153 -0.58 -28.63 -0.29
N ILE A 154 0.48 -29.07 -0.97
CA ILE A 154 0.45 -30.26 -1.83
C ILE A 154 0.19 -31.52 -1.00
N ARG A 155 0.88 -31.68 0.13
CA ARG A 155 0.74 -32.84 1.00
C ARG A 155 -0.67 -32.98 1.59
N GLU A 156 -1.27 -31.86 1.97
CA GLU A 156 -2.60 -31.82 2.59
C GLU A 156 -3.75 -31.71 1.57
N GLY A 157 -3.43 -31.47 0.29
CA GLY A 157 -4.38 -31.42 -0.82
C GLY A 157 -5.35 -30.23 -0.79
N ARG A 158 -5.08 -29.19 0.02
CA ARG A 158 -5.95 -28.00 0.11
C ARG A 158 -5.16 -26.72 0.41
N GLY A 159 -5.35 -25.68 -0.40
CA GLY A 159 -4.72 -24.37 -0.24
C GLY A 159 -5.56 -23.41 0.59
N SER A 160 -5.52 -23.50 1.92
CA SER A 160 -6.22 -22.57 2.81
C SER A 160 -5.28 -21.78 3.71
N VAL A 161 -5.59 -20.50 3.94
CA VAL A 161 -4.78 -19.62 4.82
C VAL A 161 -4.65 -20.21 6.21
N SER A 162 -5.75 -20.68 6.81
CA SER A 162 -5.77 -21.32 8.13
C SER A 162 -4.93 -22.61 8.24
N LEU A 163 -4.61 -23.25 7.11
CA LEU A 163 -3.73 -24.42 7.09
C LEU A 163 -2.28 -23.97 7.20
N LEU A 164 -1.86 -22.96 6.43
CA LEU A 164 -0.53 -22.37 6.54
C LEU A 164 -0.28 -21.71 7.90
N GLN A 165 -1.28 -21.04 8.48
CA GLN A 165 -1.15 -20.45 9.83
C GLN A 165 -0.81 -21.50 10.90
N ARG A 166 -1.40 -22.70 10.82
CA ARG A 166 -1.16 -23.78 11.79
C ARG A 166 0.11 -24.57 11.50
N ALA A 167 0.44 -24.77 10.23
CA ALA A 167 1.60 -25.57 9.84
C ALA A 167 2.93 -24.80 9.95
N LEU A 168 2.91 -23.49 9.66
CA LEU A 168 4.12 -22.65 9.56
C LEU A 168 4.13 -21.49 10.57
N GLY A 169 3.11 -21.36 11.41
CA GLY A 169 3.04 -20.29 12.42
C GLY A 169 2.92 -18.88 11.83
N VAL A 170 2.48 -18.74 10.58
CA VAL A 170 2.38 -17.44 9.90
C VAL A 170 1.11 -16.69 10.29
N GLY A 171 1.16 -15.36 10.30
CA GLY A 171 -0.03 -14.50 10.45
C GLY A 171 -0.94 -14.54 9.21
N TYR A 172 -2.20 -14.12 9.37
CA TYR A 172 -3.23 -14.20 8.31
C TYR A 172 -2.79 -13.51 7.00
N GLY A 173 -2.28 -12.27 7.08
CA GLY A 173 -1.86 -11.52 5.88
C GLY A 173 -0.68 -12.16 5.14
N ARG A 174 0.26 -12.78 5.86
CA ARG A 174 1.39 -13.51 5.27
C ARG A 174 0.89 -14.81 4.63
N GLY A 175 0.03 -15.57 5.31
CA GLY A 175 -0.59 -16.77 4.76
C GLY A 175 -1.47 -16.50 3.53
N ALA A 176 -2.20 -15.38 3.50
CA ALA A 176 -2.98 -14.97 2.32
C ALA A 176 -2.07 -14.70 1.12
N ARG A 177 -1.00 -13.92 1.30
CA ARG A 177 -0.01 -13.66 0.24
C ARG A 177 0.63 -14.94 -0.30
N LEU A 178 1.01 -15.87 0.59
CA LEU A 178 1.56 -17.17 0.18
C LEU A 178 0.60 -17.96 -0.71
N ILE A 179 -0.70 -17.99 -0.37
CA ILE A 179 -1.72 -18.66 -1.17
C ILE A 179 -1.98 -17.95 -2.51
N ASP A 180 -1.90 -16.62 -2.53
CA ASP A 180 -2.08 -15.84 -3.76
C ASP A 180 -0.90 -16.05 -4.73
N PHE A 181 0.34 -16.04 -4.23
CA PHE A 181 1.52 -16.39 -5.03
C PHE A 181 1.46 -17.83 -5.55
N MET A 182 0.97 -18.78 -4.74
CA MET A 182 0.74 -20.15 -5.20
C MET A 182 -0.29 -20.23 -6.34
N ALA A 183 -1.27 -19.32 -6.37
CA ALA A 183 -2.25 -19.28 -7.45
C ALA A 183 -1.67 -18.69 -8.73
N GLU A 184 -0.81 -17.67 -8.60
CA GLU A 184 -0.04 -17.10 -9.72
C GLU A 184 0.92 -18.13 -10.34
N ASP A 185 1.59 -18.93 -9.49
CA ASP A 185 2.50 -20.01 -9.91
C ASP A 185 1.77 -21.27 -10.43
N GLY A 186 0.43 -21.27 -10.39
CA GLY A 186 -0.40 -22.39 -10.82
C GLY A 186 -0.28 -23.64 -9.95
N VAL A 187 0.11 -23.48 -8.68
CA VAL A 187 0.13 -24.54 -7.66
C VAL A 187 -1.28 -24.79 -7.13
N VAL A 188 -2.08 -23.73 -6.95
CA VAL A 188 -3.48 -23.79 -6.50
C VAL A 188 -4.41 -23.07 -7.47
N GLY A 189 -5.70 -23.40 -7.45
CA GLY A 189 -6.73 -22.82 -8.31
C GLY A 189 -7.04 -21.34 -8.05
N GLN A 190 -7.89 -20.76 -8.91
CA GLN A 190 -8.37 -19.39 -8.76
C GLN A 190 -9.12 -19.16 -7.42
N TYR A 191 -9.30 -17.88 -7.10
CA TYR A 191 -9.95 -17.43 -5.88
C TYR A 191 -11.34 -18.07 -5.69
N ALA A 192 -11.49 -18.83 -4.60
CA ALA A 192 -12.71 -19.57 -4.25
C ALA A 192 -13.48 -18.92 -3.08
N GLY A 193 -13.42 -17.60 -2.94
CA GLY A 193 -14.10 -16.89 -1.85
C GLY A 193 -13.53 -17.26 -0.47
N SER A 194 -14.40 -17.72 0.43
CA SER A 194 -14.04 -18.17 1.79
C SER A 194 -13.58 -19.63 1.87
N GLN A 195 -13.60 -20.36 0.75
CA GLN A 195 -13.24 -21.78 0.70
C GLN A 195 -11.75 -21.99 0.39
N ALA A 196 -11.25 -23.17 0.75
CA ALA A 196 -9.89 -23.59 0.40
C ALA A 196 -9.75 -23.73 -1.12
N ARG A 197 -8.60 -23.31 -1.67
CA ARG A 197 -8.30 -23.48 -3.10
C ARG A 197 -7.90 -24.93 -3.38
N GLU A 198 -8.36 -25.46 -4.51
CA GLU A 198 -7.96 -26.78 -5.00
C GLU A 198 -6.48 -26.77 -5.41
N VAL A 199 -5.77 -27.86 -5.14
CA VAL A 199 -4.35 -28.01 -5.50
C VAL A 199 -4.25 -28.60 -6.91
N LEU A 200 -3.51 -27.93 -7.79
CA LEU A 200 -3.44 -28.25 -9.21
C LEU A 200 -2.23 -29.10 -9.60
N ILE A 201 -1.23 -29.22 -8.71
CA ILE A 201 0.02 -29.93 -8.98
C ILE A 201 0.31 -31.01 -7.93
N THR A 202 1.02 -32.05 -8.36
CA THR A 202 1.52 -33.11 -7.47
C THR A 202 2.92 -32.80 -6.94
N MET A 203 3.33 -33.49 -5.88
CA MET A 203 4.68 -33.33 -5.30
C MET A 203 5.79 -33.66 -6.30
N GLU A 204 5.55 -34.63 -7.19
CA GLU A 204 6.47 -34.99 -8.27
C GLU A 204 6.61 -33.86 -9.30
N GLN A 205 5.51 -33.19 -9.65
CA GLN A 205 5.51 -32.06 -10.57
C GLN A 205 6.17 -30.82 -9.96
N TRP A 206 6.01 -30.61 -8.65
CA TRP A 206 6.69 -29.55 -7.91
C TRP A 206 8.21 -29.77 -7.83
N ALA A 207 8.64 -30.99 -7.49
CA ALA A 207 10.05 -31.37 -7.46
C ALA A 207 10.72 -31.19 -8.84
N ALA A 208 10.04 -31.60 -9.91
CA ALA A 208 10.51 -31.41 -11.29
C ALA A 208 10.65 -29.93 -11.69
N ARG A 209 9.82 -29.03 -11.13
CA ARG A 209 9.91 -27.58 -11.38
C ARG A 209 11.07 -26.91 -10.63
N ASN A 210 11.41 -27.42 -9.45
CA ASN A 210 12.48 -26.86 -8.60
C ASN A 210 13.86 -27.49 -8.84
N GLY A 211 13.97 -28.45 -9.76
CA GLY A 211 15.24 -29.10 -10.11
C GLY A 211 15.83 -29.93 -8.97
N THR A 212 15.02 -30.27 -7.96
CA THR A 212 15.39 -31.14 -6.85
C THR A 212 14.87 -32.55 -7.15
N ASP A 213 15.77 -33.54 -7.15
CA ASP A 213 15.38 -34.95 -7.24
C ASP A 213 14.35 -35.26 -6.13
N PRO A 214 13.22 -35.93 -6.46
CA PRO A 214 12.14 -36.13 -5.52
C PRO A 214 12.63 -36.94 -4.31
N LEU A 215 12.47 -36.38 -3.10
CA LEU A 215 12.66 -37.14 -1.87
C LEU A 215 11.67 -38.32 -1.85
N PRO A 216 12.09 -39.52 -1.37
CA PRO A 216 11.21 -40.66 -1.30
C PRO A 216 9.96 -40.34 -0.48
N PRO A 217 8.77 -40.84 -0.87
CA PRO A 217 7.55 -40.60 -0.10
C PRO A 217 7.71 -41.11 1.32
N ASP A 218 7.37 -40.26 2.29
CA ASP A 218 7.35 -40.59 3.71
C ASP A 218 6.50 -41.86 3.90
N PRO A 219 6.98 -42.85 4.68
CA PRO A 219 6.21 -44.07 4.89
C PRO A 219 4.87 -43.72 5.55
N ALA A 220 3.80 -44.35 5.05
CA ALA A 220 2.43 -44.12 5.48
C ALA A 220 2.33 -44.01 7.01
N PRO A 221 1.54 -43.06 7.55
CA PRO A 221 1.48 -42.81 8.98
C PRO A 221 1.20 -44.12 9.70
N ARG A 222 2.14 -44.55 10.55
CA ARG A 222 1.98 -45.77 11.35
C ARG A 222 0.70 -45.62 12.13
N ARG A 223 -0.34 -46.37 11.75
CA ARG A 223 -1.52 -46.55 12.59
C ARG A 223 -1.02 -47.16 13.90
N LEU A 224 -0.86 -46.31 14.92
CA LEU A 224 -0.64 -46.73 16.29
C LEU A 224 -1.83 -47.62 16.65
N ARG A 225 -1.62 -48.95 16.58
CA ARG A 225 -2.53 -49.90 17.22
C ARG A 225 -2.36 -49.68 18.71
N ILE A 226 -3.26 -48.89 19.29
CA ILE A 226 -3.41 -48.82 20.73
C ILE A 226 -3.86 -50.22 21.17
N GLN A 227 -2.93 -50.99 21.71
CA GLN A 227 -3.19 -52.25 22.37
C GLN A 227 -3.58 -51.91 23.80
N PRO A 228 -4.82 -52.14 24.26
CA PRO A 228 -5.21 -51.76 25.60
C PRO A 228 -4.92 -52.93 26.54
N HIS A 229 -3.87 -52.85 27.37
CA HIS A 229 -3.91 -53.46 28.69
C HIS A 229 -2.78 -53.03 29.62
N ALA A 230 -3.21 -52.58 30.81
CA ALA A 230 -2.82 -53.05 32.13
C ALA A 230 -1.33 -53.08 32.54
N GLY A 231 -1.06 -52.45 33.68
CA GLY A 231 -0.23 -53.06 34.72
C GLY A 231 1.27 -52.85 34.64
N GLU A 232 1.71 -51.76 35.27
CA GLU A 232 2.75 -51.77 36.31
C GLU A 232 4.26 -51.96 35.96
N VAL A 233 5.04 -51.17 36.72
CA VAL A 233 6.46 -51.26 37.11
C VAL A 233 7.59 -51.09 36.09
N MET A 234 8.49 -50.13 36.37
CA MET A 234 9.86 -50.37 36.87
C MET A 234 10.60 -49.03 36.98
N SER A 235 10.87 -48.54 38.19
CA SER A 235 12.15 -48.70 38.92
C SER A 235 13.35 -47.99 38.28
N SER A 236 13.83 -46.93 38.93
CA SER A 236 15.27 -46.64 38.99
C SER A 236 15.59 -45.92 40.30
N SER A 237 16.32 -46.62 41.16
CA SER A 237 16.87 -46.17 42.43
C SER A 237 18.04 -45.18 42.25
N SER A 238 17.94 -44.02 42.91
CA SER A 238 18.90 -43.39 43.87
C SER A 238 20.41 -43.36 43.56
N PRO A 239 21.17 -42.30 43.95
CA PRO A 239 21.26 -41.92 45.38
C PRO A 239 21.51 -40.44 45.74
N GLY A 240 21.09 -40.10 46.98
CA GLY A 240 21.72 -39.15 47.93
C GLY A 240 21.77 -37.68 47.49
N ILE A 241 21.39 -36.69 48.29
CA ILE A 241 21.62 -36.50 49.73
C ILE A 241 20.47 -35.64 50.27
N ALA A 242 20.02 -35.99 51.47
CA ALA A 242 18.93 -35.37 52.19
C ALA A 242 19.32 -34.07 52.91
N ALA A 243 18.27 -33.29 53.17
CA ALA A 243 18.06 -32.38 54.29
C ALA A 243 18.79 -31.03 54.18
N ARG A 244 18.09 -29.90 54.29
CA ARG A 244 17.41 -29.48 55.51
C ARG A 244 16.37 -28.40 55.23
N GLN A 245 15.22 -28.54 55.88
CA GLN A 245 14.26 -27.48 56.18
C GLN A 245 14.80 -26.63 57.34
N ALA A 246 14.52 -25.33 57.31
CA ALA A 246 14.28 -24.40 58.42
C ALA A 246 13.93 -23.06 57.75
N GLU A 247 12.67 -22.62 57.77
CA GLU A 247 12.01 -21.86 58.84
C GLU A 247 12.37 -20.36 58.83
N GLU A 248 11.31 -19.54 58.95
CA GLU A 248 11.29 -18.13 59.40
C GLU A 248 11.85 -17.08 58.42
N SER A 249 11.34 -15.85 58.28
CA SER A 249 10.33 -15.05 58.99
C SER A 249 9.99 -13.79 58.15
N TYR A 250 8.88 -13.15 58.53
CA TYR A 250 8.37 -11.81 58.19
C TYR A 250 9.38 -10.71 57.86
N GLU A 251 8.96 -9.77 56.99
CA GLU A 251 8.86 -8.33 57.30
C GLU A 251 8.04 -7.60 56.21
N ASP A 252 6.94 -6.96 56.65
CA ASP A 252 6.24 -5.88 55.96
C ASP A 252 7.11 -4.62 55.98
N GLU A 253 7.20 -3.85 54.90
CA GLU A 253 7.15 -2.38 54.97
C GLU A 253 6.54 -1.78 53.69
N ASP A 254 5.64 -0.86 53.96
CA ASP A 254 4.79 0.00 53.13
C ASP A 254 5.61 1.22 52.67
N ASP A 255 5.50 1.67 51.41
CA ASP A 255 5.59 3.13 51.14
C ASP A 255 5.04 3.57 49.76
N SER A 256 4.08 4.50 49.88
CA SER A 256 3.72 5.65 49.03
C SER A 256 3.58 5.56 47.50
N THR A 257 2.31 5.68 47.09
CA THR A 257 1.70 6.86 46.45
C THR A 257 2.60 7.84 45.66
N ALA A 258 2.32 8.00 44.37
CA ALA A 258 2.50 9.29 43.68
C ALA A 258 1.46 9.43 42.55
N GLU A 259 0.45 10.26 42.84
CA GLU A 259 -0.45 10.89 41.89
C GLU A 259 0.36 11.78 40.94
N TYR A 260 0.05 11.75 39.64
CA TYR A 260 0.48 12.80 38.71
C TYR A 260 -0.72 13.67 38.36
N SER A 261 -0.56 14.91 38.80
CA SER A 261 -1.39 16.09 38.61
C SER A 261 -1.52 16.49 37.14
N ASP A 262 -2.74 16.87 36.78
CA ASP A 262 -3.15 17.56 35.56
C ASP A 262 -3.14 19.06 35.90
N ASP A 263 -2.18 19.82 35.38
CA ASP A 263 -2.20 21.29 35.37
C ASP A 263 -1.25 21.77 34.27
N ASP A 264 -1.80 22.30 33.18
CA ASP A 264 -1.15 23.33 32.41
C ASP A 264 -2.22 24.37 32.06
N SER A 265 -2.14 25.44 32.84
CA SER A 265 -2.92 26.67 32.78
C SER A 265 -2.57 27.45 31.51
N PHE A 266 -3.62 27.94 30.87
CA PHE A 266 -3.56 28.85 29.72
C PHE A 266 -3.36 30.28 30.26
N ASP A 267 -2.18 30.85 30.08
CA ASP A 267 -1.96 32.29 30.32
C ASP A 267 -2.36 33.08 29.06
N ASP A 268 -3.30 33.98 29.28
CA ASP A 268 -3.86 34.97 28.37
C ASP A 268 -3.13 36.30 28.62
N GLU A 269 -2.10 36.61 27.83
CA GLU A 269 -1.53 37.96 27.80
C GLU A 269 -2.03 38.70 26.57
N SER A 270 -2.76 39.76 26.88
CA SER A 270 -3.38 40.73 25.99
C SER A 270 -2.43 41.92 25.85
N ASP A 271 -1.82 42.08 24.68
CA ASP A 271 -1.14 43.32 24.31
C ASP A 271 -2.09 44.15 23.42
N ASP A 272 -2.68 45.15 24.07
CA ASP A 272 -3.44 46.26 23.53
C ASP A 272 -2.47 47.46 23.34
N ASP A 273 -1.93 47.63 22.14
CA ASP A 273 -1.22 48.86 21.74
C ASP A 273 -2.10 49.64 20.76
N GLY A 274 -3.00 50.44 21.33
CA GLY A 274 -3.65 51.54 20.65
C GLY A 274 -2.80 52.80 20.73
N ASP A 275 -2.25 53.23 19.58
CA ASP A 275 -1.61 54.54 19.43
C ASP A 275 -2.27 55.30 18.27
N GLU A 276 -3.34 56.04 18.60
CA GLU A 276 -3.89 57.15 17.81
C GLU A 276 -4.07 58.36 18.76
N ALA A 277 -3.30 59.44 18.56
CA ALA A 277 -3.82 60.81 18.39
C ALA A 277 -2.73 61.90 18.38
N ASP A 278 -3.11 63.02 17.74
CA ASP A 278 -2.50 64.35 17.62
C ASP A 278 -1.28 64.50 16.70
N GLY A 279 -1.31 65.30 15.62
CA GLY A 279 -2.21 66.38 15.20
C GLY A 279 -1.55 67.14 14.02
N PRO A 280 -2.13 68.27 13.57
CA PRO A 280 -2.20 68.74 12.17
C PRO A 280 -0.88 69.10 11.46
#